data_AF-A0A855GQG6-F1
#
_entry.id   AF-A0A855GQG6-F1
#
_cell.length_a   1.000
_cell.length_b   1.000
_cell.length_c   1.000
_cell.angle_alpha   90.00
_cell.angle_beta   90.00
_cell.angle_gamma   90.00
#
_symmetry.space_group_name_H-M   'P 1'
#
loop_
_entity.id
_entity.type
_entity.pdbx_description
1 polymer ?
#
loop_
_entity_poly.entity_id
_entity_poly.type
_entity_poly.pdbx_seq_one_letter_code
_entity_poly.pdbx_strand_id
1 'polypeptide(L)'
;MSLPFMDIFKEWASDYDDAVTGRNPEYKDVFSNYDFMIEEATKHVGKRVTEFGPGTGNLTNMLLQRGLDVQAVEPSIDMAKLGEAKTGITFERGDFLNFNARETDTFISSFAFHHLTDKEKKEAIALYKPLLSEDGNIIILDTMFNSLDEKEQIKSHYDARGYHNLVEDLEREYYPLKETMKEIANDLGFDYQSTQMNRFAHLQILTKKKIKTPADLIGNTPLVELKHFPLNKGNRLFAKLEFYNLGGSVKDRLGVNILEQALLRGDIQNGTVVEATAGNTGIGLALICQQHGLNLRVYVPEKFSTEKQSIMRALGAEIVNTPTEKGMLFAREAALKFAQETGAFYTNQFESADNPSSYDKLAEEIKRDAGKVDVIVAGAGSGGTFTGLAKHFKESHRVIVEPEGSILNGGESGSHRTEGIGVEKWPVFLEKDLIDAVETISDIDAFTRVSELAQKEGLLVGSSSGAALHAALKTQENMTDSNIVVIFPDAAERYLSQQIFDIKGE
;
A
#
# COMPACT_ATOMS: atom_id res chain seq x y z
N MET A 1 26.18 -15.51 0.90
CA MET A 1 26.18 -16.95 1.21
C MET A 1 26.53 -17.15 2.67
N SER A 2 25.54 -17.39 3.52
CA SER A 2 25.77 -18.22 4.70
C SER A 2 26.04 -19.64 4.21
N LEU A 3 27.10 -20.29 4.72
CA LEU A 3 27.39 -21.68 4.40
C LEU A 3 26.63 -22.61 5.37
N PRO A 4 26.13 -23.77 4.93
CA PRO A 4 26.13 -24.30 3.57
C PRO A 4 24.70 -24.65 3.15
N PHE A 5 24.03 -23.73 2.43
CA PHE A 5 22.90 -24.03 1.55
C PHE A 5 23.13 -25.33 0.74
N MET A 6 24.39 -25.62 0.39
CA MET A 6 24.83 -26.82 -0.32
C MET A 6 24.88 -28.14 0.47
N ASP A 7 25.00 -28.12 1.81
CA ASP A 7 25.13 -29.36 2.58
C ASP A 7 23.77 -29.96 2.92
N ILE A 8 22.72 -29.14 3.04
CA ILE A 8 21.32 -29.58 3.20
C ILE A 8 20.89 -30.42 1.97
N PHE A 9 21.21 -29.97 0.75
CA PHE A 9 20.84 -30.70 -0.47
C PHE A 9 21.62 -32.00 -0.71
N LYS A 10 22.79 -32.18 -0.10
CA LYS A 10 23.54 -33.45 -0.22
C LYS A 10 22.91 -34.57 0.60
N GLU A 11 22.35 -34.26 1.76
CA GLU A 11 21.71 -35.25 2.64
C GLU A 11 20.36 -35.72 2.07
N TRP A 12 19.64 -34.86 1.35
CA TRP A 12 18.32 -35.17 0.81
C TRP A 12 18.33 -35.91 -0.54
N ALA A 13 19.45 -35.92 -1.27
CA ALA A 13 19.47 -36.38 -2.67
C ALA A 13 19.06 -37.85 -2.87
N SER A 14 19.34 -38.74 -1.91
CA SER A 14 18.95 -40.15 -2.01
C SER A 14 17.49 -40.41 -1.63
N ASP A 15 16.90 -39.56 -0.78
CA ASP A 15 15.65 -39.87 -0.08
C ASP A 15 14.51 -38.86 -0.39
N TYR A 16 14.78 -37.82 -1.19
CA TYR A 16 13.81 -36.77 -1.52
C TYR A 16 12.52 -37.33 -2.15
N ASP A 17 12.64 -38.22 -3.14
CA ASP A 17 11.48 -38.84 -3.77
C ASP A 17 10.74 -39.77 -2.78
N ASP A 18 11.41 -40.36 -1.79
CA ASP A 18 10.77 -41.13 -0.72
C ASP A 18 10.01 -40.24 0.29
N ALA A 19 10.52 -39.05 0.59
CA ALA A 19 9.84 -38.05 1.42
C ALA A 19 8.58 -37.51 0.72
N VAL A 20 8.71 -37.13 -0.56
CA VAL A 20 7.58 -36.61 -1.36
C VAL A 20 6.50 -37.66 -1.61
N THR A 21 6.88 -38.93 -1.77
CA THR A 21 5.90 -40.04 -1.93
C THR A 21 5.28 -40.50 -0.60
N GLY A 22 5.62 -39.85 0.52
CA GLY A 22 5.02 -40.09 1.83
C GLY A 22 5.52 -41.38 2.52
N ARG A 23 6.66 -41.93 2.09
CA ARG A 23 7.29 -43.10 2.74
C ARG A 23 8.00 -42.72 4.04
N ASN A 24 8.46 -41.47 4.16
CA ASN A 24 8.91 -40.92 5.43
C ASN A 24 7.70 -40.39 6.23
N PRO A 25 7.33 -41.01 7.37
CA PRO A 25 6.16 -40.63 8.14
C PRO A 25 6.25 -39.23 8.76
N GLU A 26 7.47 -38.69 8.98
CA GLU A 26 7.65 -37.36 9.56
C GLU A 26 7.24 -36.24 8.60
N TYR A 27 7.48 -36.41 7.29
CA TYR A 27 7.20 -35.38 6.28
C TYR A 27 5.90 -35.60 5.51
N LYS A 28 5.17 -36.70 5.79
CA LYS A 28 3.94 -37.07 5.09
C LYS A 28 2.92 -35.92 5.03
N ASP A 29 2.76 -35.17 6.11
CA ASP A 29 1.77 -34.09 6.18
C ASP A 29 2.23 -32.83 5.43
N VAL A 30 3.55 -32.61 5.30
CA VAL A 30 4.14 -31.51 4.52
C VAL A 30 3.84 -31.71 3.03
N PHE A 31 4.03 -32.94 2.54
CA PHE A 31 3.80 -33.31 1.14
C PHE A 31 2.40 -33.87 0.88
N SER A 32 1.46 -33.71 1.82
CA SER A 32 0.07 -34.12 1.61
C SER A 32 -0.51 -33.41 0.39
N ASN A 33 -1.05 -34.19 -0.56
CA ASN A 33 -1.56 -33.74 -1.85
C ASN A 33 -0.50 -33.13 -2.79
N TYR A 34 0.77 -33.55 -2.70
CA TYR A 34 1.88 -33.01 -3.50
C TYR A 34 1.57 -32.89 -5.01
N ASP A 35 1.09 -33.95 -5.65
CA ASP A 35 0.81 -33.93 -7.09
C ASP A 35 -0.23 -32.85 -7.46
N PHE A 36 -1.28 -32.71 -6.63
CA PHE A 36 -2.27 -31.65 -6.79
C PHE A 36 -1.65 -30.26 -6.62
N MET A 37 -0.77 -30.06 -5.63
CA MET A 37 -0.13 -28.76 -5.41
C MET A 37 0.74 -28.32 -6.59
N ILE A 38 1.54 -29.25 -7.13
CA ILE A 38 2.37 -29.01 -8.32
C ILE A 38 1.49 -28.77 -9.55
N GLU A 39 0.40 -29.53 -9.71
CA GLU A 39 -0.56 -29.34 -10.79
C GLU A 39 -1.26 -27.97 -10.73
N GLU A 40 -1.62 -27.49 -9.54
CA GLU A 40 -2.17 -26.14 -9.34
C GLU A 40 -1.15 -25.06 -9.66
N ALA A 41 0.08 -25.16 -9.14
CA ALA A 41 1.14 -24.18 -9.40
C ALA A 41 1.40 -23.99 -10.91
N THR A 42 1.40 -25.09 -11.65
CA THR A 42 1.64 -25.10 -13.09
C THR A 42 0.49 -24.51 -13.91
N LYS A 43 -0.71 -24.26 -13.35
CA LYS A 43 -1.82 -23.58 -14.08
C LYS A 43 -1.58 -22.09 -14.30
N HIS A 44 -0.65 -21.50 -13.55
CA HIS A 44 -0.40 -20.06 -13.55
C HIS A 44 0.85 -19.66 -14.36
N VAL A 45 1.54 -20.63 -14.98
CA VAL A 45 2.81 -20.38 -15.70
C VAL A 45 2.59 -19.89 -17.12
N GLY A 46 3.48 -19.00 -17.59
CA GLY A 46 3.60 -18.60 -18.99
C GLY A 46 4.37 -19.61 -19.84
N LYS A 47 4.70 -19.22 -21.08
CA LYS A 47 5.38 -20.13 -22.05
C LYS A 47 6.84 -20.37 -21.70
N ARG A 48 7.55 -19.31 -21.30
CA ARG A 48 8.96 -19.34 -20.88
C ARG A 48 9.03 -19.38 -19.36
N VAL A 49 9.57 -20.44 -18.80
CA VAL A 49 9.61 -20.70 -17.36
C VAL A 49 11.05 -20.84 -16.89
N THR A 50 11.42 -20.11 -15.84
CA THR A 50 12.70 -20.33 -15.16
C THR A 50 12.40 -20.90 -13.79
N GLU A 51 12.79 -22.14 -13.58
CA GLU A 51 12.54 -22.93 -12.37
C GLU A 51 13.79 -22.95 -11.50
N PHE A 52 13.65 -22.55 -10.23
CA PHE A 52 14.73 -22.59 -9.24
C PHE A 52 14.52 -23.70 -8.22
N GLY A 53 15.60 -24.46 -7.96
CA GLY A 53 15.57 -25.61 -7.06
C GLY A 53 14.65 -26.73 -7.55
N PRO A 54 14.77 -27.19 -8.82
CA PRO A 54 13.96 -28.28 -9.35
C PRO A 54 14.17 -29.62 -8.63
N GLY A 55 15.26 -29.77 -7.86
CA GLY A 55 15.60 -31.00 -7.16
C GLY A 55 15.75 -32.18 -8.13
N THR A 56 15.00 -33.25 -7.89
CA THR A 56 14.97 -34.44 -8.78
C THR A 56 14.15 -34.24 -10.06
N GLY A 57 13.65 -33.03 -10.35
CA GLY A 57 13.01 -32.66 -11.61
C GLY A 57 11.51 -32.99 -11.72
N ASN A 58 10.80 -33.15 -10.59
CA ASN A 58 9.37 -33.50 -10.60
C ASN A 58 8.49 -32.40 -11.24
N LEU A 59 8.67 -31.13 -10.83
CA LEU A 59 7.96 -29.99 -11.42
C LEU A 59 8.46 -29.72 -12.85
N THR A 60 9.77 -29.73 -13.08
CA THR A 60 10.38 -29.62 -14.42
C THR A 60 9.75 -30.58 -15.43
N ASN A 61 9.61 -31.85 -15.10
CA ASN A 61 9.01 -32.85 -15.98
C ASN A 61 7.56 -32.52 -16.33
N MET A 62 6.77 -32.04 -15.36
CA MET A 62 5.38 -31.63 -15.58
C MET A 62 5.29 -30.40 -16.50
N LEU A 63 6.17 -29.41 -16.32
CA LEU A 63 6.26 -28.23 -17.18
C LEU A 63 6.61 -28.61 -18.62
N LEU A 64 7.57 -29.52 -18.81
CA LEU A 64 7.96 -30.02 -20.13
C LEU A 64 6.84 -30.81 -20.83
N GLN A 65 6.10 -31.63 -20.09
CA GLN A 65 4.93 -32.36 -20.62
C GLN A 65 3.81 -31.42 -21.11
N ARG A 66 3.77 -30.18 -20.60
CA ARG A 66 2.86 -29.12 -21.07
C ARG A 66 3.42 -28.35 -22.28
N GLY A 67 4.61 -28.71 -22.78
CA GLY A 67 5.24 -28.08 -23.93
C GLY A 67 5.83 -26.69 -23.65
N LEU A 68 6.23 -26.44 -22.40
CA LEU A 68 6.81 -25.16 -21.98
C LEU A 68 8.33 -25.11 -22.22
N ASP A 69 8.87 -23.90 -22.41
CA ASP A 69 10.31 -23.65 -22.51
C ASP A 69 10.88 -23.45 -21.09
N VAL A 70 11.57 -24.46 -20.56
CA VAL A 70 12.03 -24.50 -19.17
C VAL A 70 13.56 -24.32 -19.09
N GLN A 71 14.01 -23.35 -18.29
CA GLN A 71 15.37 -23.26 -17.77
C GLN A 71 15.31 -23.70 -16.31
N ALA A 72 15.92 -24.84 -16.01
CA ALA A 72 16.00 -25.38 -14.66
C ALA A 72 17.34 -24.99 -14.04
N VAL A 73 17.33 -24.29 -12.90
CA VAL A 73 18.53 -23.80 -12.19
C VAL A 73 18.67 -24.59 -10.89
N GLU A 74 19.68 -25.45 -10.82
CA GLU A 74 19.88 -26.39 -9.72
C GLU A 74 21.30 -26.26 -9.12
N PRO A 75 21.42 -25.82 -7.85
CA PRO A 75 22.70 -25.71 -7.17
C PRO A 75 23.36 -27.08 -6.92
N SER A 76 22.58 -28.11 -6.61
CA SER A 76 23.09 -29.43 -6.20
C SER A 76 23.53 -30.28 -7.39
N ILE A 77 24.76 -30.80 -7.30
CA ILE A 77 25.32 -31.65 -8.34
C ILE A 77 24.57 -32.95 -8.52
N ASP A 78 24.16 -33.55 -7.41
CA ASP A 78 23.59 -34.87 -7.41
C ASP A 78 22.09 -34.82 -7.72
N MET A 79 21.36 -33.80 -7.24
CA MET A 79 19.97 -33.55 -7.64
C MET A 79 19.87 -33.27 -9.15
N ALA A 80 20.75 -32.42 -9.68
CA ALA A 80 20.76 -32.11 -11.11
C ALA A 80 20.92 -33.38 -11.95
N LYS A 81 21.84 -34.29 -11.62
CA LYS A 81 22.00 -35.55 -12.37
C LYS A 81 20.72 -36.39 -12.40
N LEU A 82 20.01 -36.48 -11.27
CA LEU A 82 18.73 -37.20 -11.18
C LEU A 82 17.64 -36.50 -12.00
N GLY A 83 17.55 -35.18 -11.90
CA GLY A 83 16.60 -34.36 -12.67
C GLY A 83 16.85 -34.41 -14.18
N GLU A 84 18.11 -34.28 -14.62
CA GLU A 84 18.52 -34.40 -16.02
C GLU A 84 18.19 -35.78 -16.60
N ALA A 85 18.43 -36.85 -15.83
CA ALA A 85 18.07 -38.21 -16.22
C ALA A 85 16.54 -38.39 -16.32
N LYS A 86 15.76 -37.75 -15.43
CA LYS A 86 14.29 -37.83 -15.40
C LYS A 86 13.64 -37.01 -16.53
N THR A 87 14.20 -35.85 -16.85
CA THR A 87 13.56 -34.83 -17.72
C THR A 87 14.12 -34.80 -19.13
N GLY A 88 15.36 -35.25 -19.33
CA GLY A 88 16.06 -35.22 -20.61
C GLY A 88 16.60 -33.84 -21.01
N ILE A 89 16.52 -32.82 -20.14
CA ILE A 89 17.15 -31.51 -20.35
C ILE A 89 18.35 -31.33 -19.42
N THR A 90 19.29 -30.44 -19.76
CA THR A 90 20.40 -30.08 -18.88
C THR A 90 19.95 -29.06 -17.85
N PHE A 91 20.36 -29.25 -16.59
CA PHE A 91 20.07 -28.31 -15.50
C PHE A 91 21.26 -27.35 -15.38
N GLU A 92 20.95 -26.06 -15.37
CA GLU A 92 21.94 -25.02 -15.19
C GLU A 92 22.48 -25.01 -13.77
N ARG A 93 23.78 -24.77 -13.64
CA ARG A 93 24.42 -24.47 -12.37
C ARG A 93 24.17 -23.04 -11.93
N GLY A 94 23.41 -22.90 -10.84
CA GLY A 94 23.15 -21.61 -10.23
C GLY A 94 22.30 -21.74 -8.98
N ASP A 95 21.88 -20.61 -8.44
CA ASP A 95 20.96 -20.48 -7.32
C ASP A 95 19.97 -19.33 -7.58
N PHE A 96 19.10 -19.04 -6.60
CA PHE A 96 18.09 -17.99 -6.69
C PHE A 96 18.65 -16.58 -6.95
N LEU A 97 19.92 -16.33 -6.66
CA LEU A 97 20.60 -15.03 -6.79
C LEU A 97 21.66 -15.03 -7.90
N ASN A 98 22.15 -16.19 -8.31
CA ASN A 98 23.22 -16.37 -9.30
C ASN A 98 22.81 -17.37 -10.38
N PHE A 99 22.38 -16.87 -11.54
CA PHE A 99 21.96 -17.67 -12.68
C PHE A 99 22.15 -16.88 -13.98
N ASN A 100 22.11 -17.56 -15.12
CA ASN A 100 22.11 -16.95 -16.43
C ASN A 100 20.76 -16.29 -16.70
N ALA A 101 20.73 -14.97 -16.54
CA ALA A 101 19.54 -14.18 -16.77
C ALA A 101 19.00 -14.35 -18.20
N ARG A 102 17.71 -14.65 -18.30
CA ARG A 102 16.96 -14.65 -19.56
C ARG A 102 15.59 -14.03 -19.35
N GLU A 103 15.04 -13.46 -20.41
CA GLU A 103 13.65 -13.00 -20.40
C GLU A 103 12.72 -14.20 -20.16
N THR A 104 11.84 -14.08 -19.18
CA THR A 104 11.06 -15.18 -18.63
C THR A 104 9.61 -14.73 -18.45
N ASP A 105 8.62 -15.58 -18.73
CA ASP A 105 7.21 -15.26 -18.43
C ASP A 105 6.86 -15.60 -16.98
N THR A 106 7.44 -16.69 -16.47
CA THR A 106 7.24 -17.11 -15.08
C THR A 106 8.53 -17.57 -14.42
N PHE A 107 8.88 -16.97 -13.28
CA PHE A 107 9.82 -17.60 -12.35
C PHE A 107 9.04 -18.50 -11.40
N ILE A 108 9.48 -19.73 -11.19
CA ILE A 108 8.80 -20.68 -10.31
C ILE A 108 9.78 -21.42 -9.41
N SER A 109 9.36 -21.71 -8.18
CA SER A 109 10.06 -22.62 -7.28
C SER A 109 9.06 -23.44 -6.47
N SER A 110 9.40 -24.70 -6.22
CA SER A 110 8.63 -25.60 -5.37
C SER A 110 9.50 -26.16 -4.24
N PHE A 111 9.12 -25.94 -2.99
CA PHE A 111 9.78 -26.47 -1.79
C PHE A 111 11.30 -26.19 -1.71
N ALA A 112 11.72 -24.99 -2.11
CA ALA A 112 13.14 -24.60 -2.06
C ALA A 112 13.37 -23.10 -1.75
N PHE A 113 12.35 -22.25 -1.84
CA PHE A 113 12.46 -20.80 -1.61
C PHE A 113 12.62 -20.46 -0.12
N HIS A 114 12.14 -21.32 0.78
CA HIS A 114 12.29 -21.20 2.23
C HIS A 114 13.74 -21.27 2.72
N HIS A 115 14.70 -21.70 1.90
CA HIS A 115 16.11 -21.68 2.25
C HIS A 115 16.73 -20.27 2.17
N LEU A 116 16.05 -19.30 1.55
CA LEU A 116 16.51 -17.92 1.50
C LEU A 116 16.11 -17.17 2.77
N THR A 117 17.01 -16.37 3.32
CA THR A 117 16.63 -15.36 4.34
C THR A 117 15.64 -14.36 3.74
N ASP A 118 14.85 -13.66 4.56
CA ASP A 118 13.87 -12.67 4.04
C ASP A 118 14.53 -11.56 3.21
N LYS A 119 15.77 -11.20 3.56
CA LYS A 119 16.59 -10.27 2.77
C LYS A 119 16.91 -10.86 1.39
N GLU A 120 17.35 -12.11 1.33
CA GLU A 120 17.66 -12.80 0.08
C GLU A 120 16.39 -13.05 -0.76
N LYS A 121 15.23 -13.31 -0.14
CA LYS A 121 13.93 -13.38 -0.84
C LYS A 121 13.60 -12.05 -1.55
N LYS A 122 13.79 -10.92 -0.87
CA LYS A 122 13.59 -9.58 -1.45
C LYS A 122 14.58 -9.31 -2.57
N GLU A 123 15.85 -9.65 -2.39
CA GLU A 123 16.88 -9.53 -3.43
C GLU A 123 16.56 -10.38 -4.66
N ALA A 124 16.16 -11.64 -4.47
CA ALA A 124 15.75 -12.56 -5.53
C ALA A 124 14.56 -12.00 -6.34
N ILE A 125 13.46 -11.62 -5.68
CA ILE A 125 12.28 -11.07 -6.37
C ILE A 125 12.63 -9.77 -7.11
N ALA A 126 13.50 -8.94 -6.55
CA ALA A 126 13.96 -7.71 -7.21
C ALA A 126 14.79 -8.01 -8.47
N LEU A 127 15.64 -9.03 -8.45
CA LEU A 127 16.40 -9.52 -9.60
C LEU A 127 15.49 -10.09 -10.70
N TYR A 128 14.39 -10.73 -10.33
CA TYR A 128 13.45 -11.35 -11.27
C TYR A 128 12.59 -10.32 -12.01
N LYS A 129 12.20 -9.24 -11.32
CA LYS A 129 11.31 -8.20 -11.86
C LYS A 129 11.68 -7.67 -13.24
N PRO A 130 12.93 -7.22 -13.51
CA PRO A 130 13.30 -6.70 -14.84
C PRO A 130 13.37 -7.79 -15.92
N LEU A 131 13.51 -9.06 -15.55
CA LEU A 131 13.61 -10.20 -16.48
C LEU A 131 12.25 -10.77 -16.86
N LEU A 132 11.23 -10.51 -16.04
CA LEU A 132 9.87 -10.90 -16.33
C LEU A 132 9.33 -10.17 -17.57
N SER A 133 8.54 -10.86 -18.39
CA SER A 133 7.72 -10.20 -19.41
C SER A 133 6.70 -9.24 -18.78
N GLU A 134 6.00 -8.46 -19.60
CA GLU A 134 5.03 -7.46 -19.12
C GLU A 134 3.89 -8.10 -18.31
N ASP A 135 3.41 -9.25 -18.75
CA ASP A 135 2.37 -10.04 -18.08
C ASP A 135 2.94 -11.10 -17.12
N GLY A 136 4.26 -11.09 -16.89
CA GLY A 136 4.94 -12.14 -16.14
C GLY A 136 4.64 -12.17 -14.65
N ASN A 137 4.87 -13.34 -14.04
CA ASN A 137 4.61 -13.59 -12.63
C ASN A 137 5.73 -14.42 -11.94
N ILE A 138 5.71 -14.42 -10.61
CA ILE A 138 6.56 -15.27 -9.78
C ILE A 138 5.65 -16.20 -8.99
N ILE A 139 5.93 -17.49 -9.06
CA ILE A 139 5.17 -18.54 -8.38
C ILE A 139 6.07 -19.20 -7.35
N ILE A 140 5.62 -19.22 -6.10
CA ILE A 140 6.33 -19.90 -5.01
C ILE A 140 5.35 -20.88 -4.38
N LEU A 141 5.56 -22.17 -4.61
CA LEU A 141 4.87 -23.23 -3.89
C LEU A 141 5.78 -23.71 -2.78
N ASP A 142 5.52 -23.32 -1.54
CA ASP A 142 6.44 -23.64 -0.46
C ASP A 142 5.77 -23.69 0.91
N THR A 143 6.45 -24.30 1.87
CA THR A 143 6.06 -24.23 3.28
C THR A 143 6.14 -22.77 3.74
N MET A 144 5.04 -22.29 4.31
CA MET A 144 4.86 -20.91 4.76
C MET A 144 3.88 -20.91 5.93
N PHE A 145 4.04 -19.96 6.85
CA PHE A 145 3.13 -19.82 8.00
C PHE A 145 2.37 -18.50 7.94
N ASN A 146 1.11 -18.49 8.40
CA ASN A 146 0.32 -17.28 8.54
C ASN A 146 0.83 -16.40 9.70
N SER A 147 1.38 -17.01 10.75
CA SER A 147 1.97 -16.31 11.90
C SER A 147 3.05 -17.13 12.61
N LEU A 148 3.84 -16.47 13.47
CA LEU A 148 4.78 -17.16 14.36
C LEU A 148 4.07 -18.10 15.34
N ASP A 149 2.90 -17.67 15.85
CA ASP A 149 2.10 -18.50 16.76
C ASP A 149 1.62 -19.79 16.09
N GLU A 150 1.21 -19.73 14.82
CA GLU A 150 0.84 -20.92 14.05
C GLU A 150 2.04 -21.85 13.88
N LYS A 151 3.22 -21.30 13.55
CA LYS A 151 4.47 -22.07 13.42
C LYS A 151 4.80 -22.81 14.71
N GLU A 152 4.77 -22.14 15.86
CA GLU A 152 5.07 -22.77 17.16
C GLU A 152 4.03 -23.81 17.58
N GLN A 153 2.74 -23.60 17.25
CA GLN A 153 1.70 -24.60 17.47
C GLN A 153 1.92 -25.86 16.63
N ILE A 154 2.29 -25.70 15.36
CA ILE A 154 2.61 -26.81 14.46
C ILE A 154 3.83 -27.57 15.01
N LYS A 155 4.91 -26.88 15.37
CA LYS A 155 6.10 -27.52 15.96
C LYS A 155 5.75 -28.35 17.19
N SER A 156 5.04 -27.74 18.15
CA SER A 156 4.63 -28.41 19.40
C SER A 156 3.77 -29.65 19.12
N HIS A 157 2.91 -29.60 18.10
CA HIS A 157 2.06 -30.71 17.69
C HIS A 157 2.87 -31.90 17.16
N TYR A 158 3.92 -31.66 16.38
CA TYR A 158 4.73 -32.72 15.78
C TYR A 158 5.84 -33.22 16.70
N ASP A 159 6.37 -32.38 17.58
CA ASP A 159 7.28 -32.80 18.65
C ASP A 159 6.60 -33.82 19.59
N ALA A 160 5.34 -33.57 19.97
CA ALA A 160 4.54 -34.51 20.76
C ALA A 160 4.28 -35.87 20.08
N ARG A 161 4.52 -35.98 18.76
CA ARG A 161 4.44 -37.22 17.99
C ARG A 161 5.80 -37.90 17.77
N GLY A 162 6.88 -37.29 18.25
CA GLY A 162 8.25 -37.76 18.07
C GLY A 162 8.82 -37.49 16.68
N TYR A 163 8.28 -36.51 15.95
CA TYR A 163 8.76 -36.17 14.59
C TYR A 163 9.90 -35.15 14.68
N HIS A 164 11.01 -35.58 15.27
CA HIS A 164 12.10 -34.69 15.66
C HIS A 164 12.85 -34.09 14.46
N ASN A 165 12.95 -34.81 13.33
CA ASN A 165 13.63 -34.29 12.14
C ASN A 165 12.80 -33.17 11.50
N LEU A 166 11.48 -33.35 11.40
CA LEU A 166 10.58 -32.30 10.92
C LEU A 166 10.68 -31.06 11.82
N VAL A 167 10.66 -31.23 13.14
CA VAL A 167 10.74 -30.10 14.08
C VAL A 167 12.07 -29.37 13.94
N GLU A 168 13.19 -30.09 13.80
CA GLU A 168 14.52 -29.49 13.58
C GLU A 168 14.56 -28.66 12.28
N ASP A 169 14.02 -29.18 11.18
CA ASP A 169 13.96 -28.43 9.91
C ASP A 169 13.11 -27.16 10.03
N LEU A 170 11.95 -27.25 10.69
CA LEU A 170 11.09 -26.10 10.98
C LEU A 170 11.80 -25.01 11.80
N GLU A 171 12.79 -25.37 12.61
CA GLU A 171 13.61 -24.42 13.39
C GLU A 171 14.78 -23.85 12.62
N ARG A 172 15.45 -24.69 11.82
CA ARG A 172 16.71 -24.35 11.15
C ARG A 172 16.51 -23.49 9.90
N GLU A 173 15.38 -23.66 9.21
CA GLU A 173 15.15 -23.04 7.91
C GLU A 173 14.34 -21.74 7.96
N TYR A 174 14.47 -20.93 6.90
CA TYR A 174 13.91 -19.59 6.81
C TYR A 174 12.50 -19.58 6.20
N TYR A 175 11.61 -20.45 6.67
CA TYR A 175 10.21 -20.47 6.23
C TYR A 175 9.55 -19.09 6.41
N PRO A 176 9.04 -18.46 5.33
CA PRO A 176 8.51 -17.11 5.42
C PRO A 176 7.18 -17.07 6.17
N LEU A 177 6.84 -15.88 6.66
CA LEU A 177 5.47 -15.56 7.04
C LEU A 177 4.71 -14.97 5.85
N LYS A 178 3.40 -15.21 5.81
CA LYS A 178 2.50 -14.67 4.77
C LYS A 178 2.58 -13.15 4.66
N GLU A 179 2.59 -12.45 5.78
CA GLU A 179 2.66 -10.98 5.76
C GLU A 179 4.02 -10.50 5.25
N THR A 180 5.12 -11.15 5.64
CA THR A 180 6.47 -10.83 5.14
C THR A 180 6.54 -10.93 3.61
N MET A 181 6.00 -11.99 3.01
CA MET A 181 6.00 -12.14 1.54
C MET A 181 5.12 -11.09 0.84
N LYS A 182 3.99 -10.74 1.45
CA LYS A 182 3.09 -9.69 0.97
C LYS A 182 3.74 -8.30 1.02
N GLU A 183 4.48 -7.99 2.08
CA GLU A 183 5.27 -6.76 2.23
C GLU A 183 6.36 -6.70 1.14
N ILE A 184 7.16 -7.77 0.98
CA ILE A 184 8.20 -7.85 -0.06
C ILE A 184 7.59 -7.64 -1.46
N ALA A 185 6.47 -8.29 -1.77
CA ALA A 185 5.80 -8.13 -3.05
C ALA A 185 5.34 -6.69 -3.29
N ASN A 186 4.69 -6.08 -2.29
CA ASN A 186 4.21 -4.70 -2.38
C ASN A 186 5.34 -3.69 -2.57
N ASP A 187 6.42 -3.82 -1.81
CA ASP A 187 7.63 -3.01 -1.92
C ASP A 187 8.22 -3.05 -3.33
N LEU A 188 8.18 -4.22 -3.95
CA LEU A 188 8.73 -4.45 -5.28
C LEU A 188 7.72 -4.20 -6.39
N GLY A 189 6.53 -3.66 -6.08
CA GLY A 189 5.52 -3.32 -7.09
C GLY A 189 4.86 -4.54 -7.72
N PHE A 190 4.60 -5.57 -6.93
CA PHE A 190 3.78 -6.73 -7.30
C PHE A 190 2.47 -6.73 -6.51
N ASP A 191 1.41 -7.22 -7.14
CA ASP A 191 0.24 -7.72 -6.42
C ASP A 191 0.55 -9.11 -5.89
N TYR A 192 0.06 -9.42 -4.69
CA TYR A 192 0.36 -10.68 -3.99
C TYR A 192 -0.93 -11.45 -3.69
N GLN A 193 -0.96 -12.72 -4.07
CA GLN A 193 -1.99 -13.68 -3.72
C GLN A 193 -1.36 -14.90 -3.07
N SER A 194 -2.05 -15.48 -2.08
CA SER A 194 -1.59 -16.69 -1.40
C SER A 194 -2.78 -17.58 -1.06
N THR A 195 -2.72 -18.83 -1.53
CA THR A 195 -3.69 -19.90 -1.27
C THR A 195 -3.04 -20.98 -0.43
N GLN A 196 -3.61 -21.29 0.72
CA GLN A 196 -3.13 -22.39 1.57
C GLN A 196 -3.55 -23.73 0.94
N MET A 197 -2.57 -24.56 0.61
CA MET A 197 -2.77 -25.80 -0.14
C MET A 197 -2.91 -27.02 0.78
N ASN A 198 -2.17 -26.99 1.89
CA ASN A 198 -2.32 -27.93 2.99
C ASN A 198 -1.89 -27.22 4.30
N ARG A 199 -1.64 -27.98 5.37
CA ARG A 199 -1.26 -27.41 6.67
C ARG A 199 0.05 -26.62 6.65
N PHE A 200 0.95 -26.93 5.74
CA PHE A 200 2.30 -26.36 5.66
C PHE A 200 2.49 -25.49 4.42
N ALA A 201 1.99 -25.95 3.28
CA ALA A 201 2.32 -25.38 1.98
C ALA A 201 1.30 -24.33 1.53
N HIS A 202 1.82 -23.25 0.98
CA HIS A 202 1.05 -22.22 0.30
C HIS A 202 1.51 -22.09 -1.16
N LEU A 203 0.54 -21.90 -2.06
CA LEU A 203 0.77 -21.43 -3.41
C LEU A 203 0.72 -19.90 -3.40
N GLN A 204 1.85 -19.27 -3.68
CA GLN A 204 2.01 -17.82 -3.69
C GLN A 204 2.21 -17.35 -5.13
N ILE A 205 1.50 -16.29 -5.51
CA ILE A 205 1.56 -15.72 -6.86
C ILE A 205 1.80 -14.22 -6.73
N LEU A 206 2.92 -13.76 -7.30
CA LEU A 206 3.27 -12.36 -7.43
C LEU A 206 3.11 -11.94 -8.89
N THR A 207 2.21 -11.02 -9.18
CA THR A 207 2.01 -10.46 -10.52
C THR A 207 2.48 -9.02 -10.56
N LYS A 208 3.22 -8.61 -11.59
CA LYS A 208 3.63 -7.20 -11.72
C LYS A 208 2.41 -6.29 -11.63
N LYS A 209 2.47 -5.27 -10.76
CA LYS A 209 1.47 -4.19 -10.78
C LYS A 209 1.56 -3.50 -12.13
N LYS A 210 0.43 -3.41 -12.81
CA LYS A 210 0.33 -2.72 -14.10
C LYS A 210 -0.38 -1.41 -13.89
N ILE A 211 0.23 -0.33 -14.35
CA ILE A 211 -0.47 0.95 -14.52
C ILE A 211 -1.23 0.81 -15.84
N LYS A 212 -2.51 0.42 -15.76
CA LYS A 212 -3.40 0.25 -16.91
C LYS A 212 -4.34 1.43 -17.07
N THR A 213 -4.69 2.06 -15.97
CA THR A 213 -5.65 3.15 -15.89
C THR A 213 -5.03 4.34 -15.15
N PRO A 214 -5.50 5.57 -15.39
CA PRO A 214 -5.01 6.73 -14.66
C PRO A 214 -5.10 6.58 -13.12
N ALA A 215 -6.14 5.92 -12.61
CA ALA A 215 -6.30 5.71 -11.17
C ALA A 215 -5.21 4.85 -10.52
N ASP A 216 -4.52 4.01 -11.31
CA ASP A 216 -3.38 3.22 -10.80
C ASP A 216 -2.20 4.13 -10.39
N LEU A 217 -2.22 5.41 -10.78
CA LEU A 217 -1.26 6.44 -10.35
C LEU A 217 -1.61 7.07 -8.98
N ILE A 218 -2.72 6.69 -8.36
CA ILE A 218 -3.12 7.18 -7.03
C ILE A 218 -2.41 6.34 -5.96
N GLY A 219 -1.76 7.02 -5.03
CA GLY A 219 -0.95 6.42 -3.97
C GLY A 219 0.53 6.32 -4.32
N ASN A 220 1.29 5.65 -3.45
CA ASN A 220 2.76 5.56 -3.52
C ASN A 220 3.44 6.93 -3.71
N THR A 221 2.93 7.95 -3.04
CA THR A 221 3.46 9.32 -3.13
C THR A 221 4.83 9.44 -2.45
N PRO A 222 5.70 10.36 -2.86
CA PRO A 222 7.03 10.50 -2.26
C PRO A 222 7.00 10.90 -0.78
N LEU A 223 7.95 10.38 0.00
CA LEU A 223 8.32 10.89 1.31
C LEU A 223 9.67 11.60 1.20
N VAL A 224 9.71 12.89 1.55
CA VAL A 224 10.90 13.74 1.36
C VAL A 224 11.36 14.31 2.70
N GLU A 225 12.64 14.16 3.02
CA GLU A 225 13.22 14.77 4.22
C GLU A 225 13.51 16.25 3.98
N LEU A 226 12.93 17.13 4.81
CA LEU A 226 13.17 18.58 4.77
C LEU A 226 14.49 18.91 5.49
N LYS A 227 15.32 19.77 4.88
CA LYS A 227 16.70 20.03 5.32
C LYS A 227 16.96 21.46 5.76
N HIS A 228 16.08 22.39 5.42
CA HIS A 228 16.33 23.83 5.54
C HIS A 228 15.57 24.50 6.68
N PHE A 229 14.85 23.73 7.50
CA PHE A 229 14.18 24.22 8.70
C PHE A 229 14.97 23.88 9.97
N PRO A 230 15.01 24.78 10.97
CA PRO A 230 15.71 24.51 12.22
C PRO A 230 14.99 23.40 12.99
N LEU A 231 15.74 22.37 13.38
CA LEU A 231 15.25 21.24 14.17
C LEU A 231 16.10 21.07 15.42
N ASN A 232 15.50 20.58 16.50
CA ASN A 232 16.21 20.13 17.68
C ASN A 232 17.15 18.97 17.35
N LYS A 233 18.13 18.76 18.24
CA LYS A 233 19.21 17.78 18.04
C LYS A 233 18.66 16.39 17.72
N GLY A 234 19.12 15.84 16.59
CA GLY A 234 18.81 14.48 16.16
C GLY A 234 17.43 14.32 15.50
N ASN A 235 16.58 15.34 15.54
CA ASN A 235 15.28 15.27 14.90
C ASN A 235 15.40 15.30 13.38
N ARG A 236 14.51 14.57 12.71
CA ARG A 236 14.38 14.51 11.26
C ARG A 236 12.93 14.79 10.89
N LEU A 237 12.72 15.65 9.92
CA LEU A 237 11.39 16.05 9.46
C LEU A 237 11.16 15.56 8.03
N PHE A 238 10.10 14.79 7.83
CA PHE A 238 9.72 14.22 6.54
C PHE A 238 8.35 14.72 6.10
N ALA A 239 8.24 15.20 4.87
CA ALA A 239 7.00 15.57 4.23
C ALA A 239 6.50 14.45 3.33
N LYS A 240 5.27 13.97 3.57
CA LYS A 240 4.57 13.04 2.68
C LYS A 240 3.77 13.84 1.65
N LEU A 241 4.19 13.77 0.38
CA LEU A 241 3.79 14.71 -0.67
C LEU A 241 2.54 14.22 -1.41
N GLU A 242 1.37 14.36 -0.80
CA GLU A 242 0.10 13.86 -1.35
C GLU A 242 -0.41 14.63 -2.58
N PHE A 243 0.24 15.74 -2.93
CA PHE A 243 0.00 16.45 -4.17
C PHE A 243 0.57 15.77 -5.41
N TYR A 244 1.34 14.68 -5.25
CA TYR A 244 1.79 13.82 -6.35
C TYR A 244 0.75 12.77 -6.79
N ASN A 245 -0.39 12.66 -6.11
CA ASN A 245 -1.50 11.87 -6.65
C ASN A 245 -1.99 12.49 -7.97
N LEU A 246 -2.60 11.67 -8.84
CA LEU A 246 -3.05 12.10 -10.18
C LEU A 246 -3.95 13.35 -10.16
N GLY A 247 -4.94 13.36 -9.28
CA GLY A 247 -5.86 14.48 -9.06
C GLY A 247 -5.27 15.55 -8.17
N GLY A 248 -3.98 15.50 -7.87
CA GLY A 248 -3.18 16.53 -7.20
C GLY A 248 -3.43 16.65 -5.70
N SER A 249 -4.02 15.64 -5.06
CA SER A 249 -4.23 15.71 -3.60
C SER A 249 -4.46 14.37 -2.90
N VAL A 250 -4.39 14.41 -1.57
CA VAL A 250 -4.75 13.29 -0.68
C VAL A 250 -6.20 12.78 -0.87
N LYS A 251 -7.10 13.59 -1.44
CA LYS A 251 -8.51 13.22 -1.62
C LYS A 251 -8.75 12.27 -2.79
N ASP A 252 -7.73 12.04 -3.62
CA ASP A 252 -7.79 11.03 -4.68
C ASP A 252 -7.91 9.63 -4.07
N ARG A 253 -7.21 9.39 -2.95
CA ARG A 253 -7.32 8.15 -2.16
C ARG A 253 -8.73 7.92 -1.63
N LEU A 254 -9.38 8.99 -1.16
CA LEU A 254 -10.77 8.97 -0.73
C LEU A 254 -11.70 8.61 -1.89
N GLY A 255 -11.50 9.24 -3.05
CA GLY A 255 -12.28 8.97 -4.26
C GLY A 255 -12.22 7.50 -4.67
N VAL A 256 -11.01 6.91 -4.67
CA VAL A 256 -10.80 5.48 -4.96
C VAL A 256 -11.58 4.63 -3.97
N ASN A 257 -11.28 4.76 -2.67
CA ASN A 257 -11.80 3.82 -1.69
C ASN A 257 -13.33 3.93 -1.56
N ILE A 258 -13.90 5.13 -1.50
CA ILE A 258 -15.34 5.27 -1.29
C ILE A 258 -16.17 4.70 -2.46
N LEU A 259 -15.68 4.84 -3.69
CA LEU A 259 -16.36 4.33 -4.88
C LEU A 259 -16.16 2.83 -5.05
N GLU A 260 -14.93 2.34 -4.86
CA GLU A 260 -14.66 0.89 -4.92
C GLU A 260 -15.48 0.14 -3.86
N GLN A 261 -15.51 0.64 -2.63
CA GLN A 261 -16.31 0.01 -1.56
C GLN A 261 -17.81 0.07 -1.86
N ALA A 262 -18.32 1.20 -2.36
CA ALA A 262 -19.73 1.33 -2.76
C ALA A 262 -20.10 0.38 -3.91
N LEU A 263 -19.22 0.21 -4.89
CA LEU A 263 -19.40 -0.75 -5.99
C LEU A 263 -19.39 -2.20 -5.48
N LEU A 264 -18.47 -2.54 -4.59
CA LEU A 264 -18.38 -3.86 -3.97
C LEU A 264 -19.64 -4.20 -3.16
N ARG A 265 -20.20 -3.23 -2.43
CA ARG A 265 -21.44 -3.39 -1.66
C ARG A 265 -22.70 -3.35 -2.52
N GLY A 266 -22.61 -2.87 -3.75
CA GLY A 266 -23.77 -2.66 -4.64
C GLY A 266 -24.60 -1.42 -4.27
N ASP A 267 -24.02 -0.44 -3.57
CA ASP A 267 -24.69 0.79 -3.14
C ASP A 267 -25.03 1.71 -4.33
N ILE A 268 -24.25 1.61 -5.42
CA ILE A 268 -24.44 2.41 -6.64
C ILE A 268 -25.37 1.69 -7.60
N GLN A 269 -26.68 1.96 -7.50
CA GLN A 269 -27.70 1.21 -8.25
C GLN A 269 -27.94 1.71 -9.67
N ASN A 270 -27.93 3.03 -9.87
CA ASN A 270 -28.32 3.69 -11.12
C ASN A 270 -27.12 4.33 -11.86
N GLY A 271 -25.89 4.04 -11.43
CA GLY A 271 -24.67 4.59 -12.00
C GLY A 271 -24.41 6.07 -11.68
N THR A 272 -25.17 6.70 -10.78
CA THR A 272 -25.02 8.11 -10.42
C THR A 272 -24.49 8.26 -8.99
N VAL A 273 -23.46 9.10 -8.85
CA VAL A 273 -22.81 9.47 -7.60
C VAL A 273 -23.07 10.95 -7.35
N VAL A 274 -23.32 11.32 -6.09
CA VAL A 274 -23.48 12.70 -5.68
C VAL A 274 -22.60 13.04 -4.46
N GLU A 275 -22.08 14.26 -4.44
CA GLU A 275 -21.34 14.83 -3.30
C GLU A 275 -21.60 16.33 -3.19
N ALA A 276 -21.45 16.89 -2.00
CA ALA A 276 -21.42 18.31 -1.75
C ALA A 276 -20.01 18.75 -1.35
N THR A 277 -19.27 19.36 -2.28
CA THR A 277 -17.88 19.74 -2.05
C THR A 277 -17.41 20.84 -2.99
N ALA A 278 -16.64 21.77 -2.44
CA ALA A 278 -15.88 22.79 -3.17
C ALA A 278 -14.41 22.40 -3.42
N GLY A 279 -13.99 21.27 -2.85
CA GLY A 279 -12.57 20.94 -2.68
C GLY A 279 -12.12 19.75 -3.49
N ASN A 280 -10.94 19.25 -3.13
CA ASN A 280 -10.28 18.17 -3.88
C ASN A 280 -11.05 16.85 -3.88
N THR A 281 -11.97 16.61 -2.94
CA THR A 281 -12.86 15.42 -2.94
C THR A 281 -13.63 15.29 -4.25
N GLY A 282 -14.13 16.39 -4.82
CA GLY A 282 -14.88 16.32 -6.07
C GLY A 282 -14.01 15.95 -7.27
N ILE A 283 -12.73 16.37 -7.27
CA ILE A 283 -11.76 16.00 -8.30
C ILE A 283 -11.40 14.52 -8.19
N GLY A 284 -11.10 14.03 -6.98
CA GLY A 284 -10.83 12.62 -6.72
C GLY A 284 -11.99 11.71 -7.12
N LEU A 285 -13.23 12.09 -6.77
CA LEU A 285 -14.43 11.37 -7.21
C LEU A 285 -14.60 11.41 -8.74
N ALA A 286 -14.36 12.54 -9.39
CA ALA A 286 -14.54 12.68 -10.84
C ALA A 286 -13.60 11.73 -11.62
N LEU A 287 -12.34 11.61 -11.19
CA LEU A 287 -11.36 10.70 -11.80
C LEU A 287 -11.85 9.24 -11.76
N ILE A 288 -12.35 8.80 -10.62
CA ILE A 288 -12.73 7.40 -10.41
C ILE A 288 -14.11 7.10 -11.01
N CYS A 289 -15.06 8.04 -10.95
CA CYS A 289 -16.32 7.93 -11.67
C CYS A 289 -16.08 7.74 -13.18
N GLN A 290 -15.17 8.50 -13.78
CA GLN A 290 -14.81 8.34 -15.20
C GLN A 290 -14.31 6.92 -15.51
N GLN A 291 -13.43 6.37 -14.68
CA GLN A 291 -12.88 5.02 -14.85
C GLN A 291 -13.97 3.94 -14.81
N HIS A 292 -14.96 4.09 -13.94
CA HIS A 292 -16.05 3.13 -13.78
C HIS A 292 -17.29 3.42 -14.65
N GLY A 293 -17.24 4.44 -15.51
CA GLY A 293 -18.39 4.84 -16.34
C GLY A 293 -19.58 5.36 -15.52
N LEU A 294 -19.31 5.94 -14.35
CA LEU A 294 -20.32 6.52 -13.45
C LEU A 294 -20.49 8.01 -13.72
N ASN A 295 -21.68 8.52 -13.48
CA ASN A 295 -21.97 9.95 -13.52
C ASN A 295 -21.70 10.57 -12.15
N LEU A 296 -20.98 11.68 -12.10
CA LEU A 296 -20.78 12.46 -10.86
C LEU A 296 -21.56 13.78 -10.93
N ARG A 297 -22.36 14.06 -9.89
CA ARG A 297 -22.98 15.36 -9.66
C ARG A 297 -22.42 15.98 -8.38
N VAL A 298 -21.92 17.21 -8.47
CA VAL A 298 -21.34 17.93 -7.33
C VAL A 298 -22.14 19.19 -7.02
N TYR A 299 -22.62 19.31 -5.79
CA TYR A 299 -23.23 20.52 -5.27
C TYR A 299 -22.19 21.42 -4.60
N VAL A 300 -22.08 22.67 -5.04
CA VAL A 300 -21.05 23.60 -4.56
C VAL A 300 -21.57 25.05 -4.57
N PRO A 301 -21.35 25.87 -3.52
CA PRO A 301 -21.78 27.26 -3.56
C PRO A 301 -20.99 28.07 -4.60
N GLU A 302 -21.64 29.03 -5.27
CA GLU A 302 -21.09 29.75 -6.44
C GLU A 302 -19.70 30.38 -6.23
N LYS A 303 -19.43 30.96 -5.05
CA LYS A 303 -18.18 31.69 -4.77
C LYS A 303 -16.92 30.82 -4.65
N PHE A 304 -17.06 29.49 -4.53
CA PHE A 304 -15.94 28.61 -4.22
C PHE A 304 -15.12 28.26 -5.48
N SER A 305 -13.80 28.06 -5.33
CA SER A 305 -12.77 27.96 -6.38
C SER A 305 -13.27 27.61 -7.79
N THR A 306 -13.14 28.58 -8.70
CA THR A 306 -13.49 28.43 -10.11
C THR A 306 -12.54 27.46 -10.83
N GLU A 307 -11.28 27.38 -10.40
CA GLU A 307 -10.27 26.46 -10.90
C GLU A 307 -10.66 25.01 -10.59
N LYS A 308 -10.99 24.69 -9.33
CA LYS A 308 -11.40 23.33 -8.94
C LYS A 308 -12.68 22.90 -9.66
N GLN A 309 -13.66 23.79 -9.77
CA GLN A 309 -14.87 23.52 -10.56
C GLN A 309 -14.57 23.28 -12.05
N SER A 310 -13.61 24.00 -12.63
CA SER A 310 -13.23 23.82 -14.04
C SER A 310 -12.55 22.47 -14.27
N ILE A 311 -11.67 22.04 -13.35
CA ILE A 311 -11.06 20.70 -13.38
C ILE A 311 -12.14 19.61 -13.28
N MET A 312 -13.07 19.74 -12.33
CA MET A 312 -14.16 18.76 -12.17
C MET A 312 -15.02 18.64 -13.44
N ARG A 313 -15.38 19.76 -14.09
CA ARG A 313 -16.12 19.74 -15.37
C ARG A 313 -15.30 19.09 -16.49
N ALA A 314 -14.00 19.37 -16.57
CA ALA A 314 -13.12 18.74 -17.55
C ALA A 314 -13.02 17.22 -17.37
N LEU A 315 -13.15 16.74 -16.13
CA LEU A 315 -13.24 15.31 -15.78
C LEU A 315 -14.64 14.72 -15.96
N GLY A 316 -15.61 15.48 -16.45
CA GLY A 316 -16.97 15.01 -16.76
C GLY A 316 -17.97 15.12 -15.61
N ALA A 317 -17.62 15.78 -14.50
CA ALA A 317 -18.58 16.01 -13.41
C ALA A 317 -19.61 17.08 -13.77
N GLU A 318 -20.87 16.84 -13.43
CA GLU A 318 -21.92 17.84 -13.45
C GLU A 318 -21.83 18.71 -12.20
N ILE A 319 -21.60 20.01 -12.38
CA ILE A 319 -21.54 20.97 -11.27
C ILE A 319 -22.87 21.69 -11.12
N VAL A 320 -23.50 21.54 -9.96
CA VAL A 320 -24.69 22.31 -9.56
C VAL A 320 -24.29 23.37 -8.56
N ASN A 321 -24.34 24.62 -8.99
CA ASN A 321 -24.05 25.73 -8.11
C ASN A 321 -25.24 26.06 -7.19
N THR A 322 -24.97 26.22 -5.89
CA THR A 322 -25.97 26.66 -4.90
C THR A 322 -25.72 28.12 -4.48
N PRO A 323 -26.73 28.83 -3.93
CA PRO A 323 -26.54 30.21 -3.50
C PRO A 323 -25.45 30.35 -2.44
N THR A 324 -24.55 31.30 -2.64
CA THR A 324 -23.33 31.51 -1.84
C THR A 324 -23.64 31.78 -0.36
N GLU A 325 -24.67 32.58 -0.10
CA GLU A 325 -25.11 33.02 1.23
C GLU A 325 -25.63 31.88 2.11
N LYS A 326 -26.01 30.75 1.50
CA LYS A 326 -26.47 29.56 2.22
C LYS A 326 -25.35 28.59 2.59
N GLY A 327 -24.14 28.81 2.08
CA GLY A 327 -22.94 28.06 2.44
C GLY A 327 -22.99 26.56 2.09
N MET A 328 -22.03 25.80 2.63
CA MET A 328 -21.92 24.37 2.35
C MET A 328 -23.01 23.51 3.00
N LEU A 329 -23.58 23.92 4.13
CA LEU A 329 -24.66 23.17 4.77
C LEU A 329 -25.85 22.98 3.82
N PHE A 330 -26.24 24.05 3.12
CA PHE A 330 -27.32 23.97 2.13
C PHE A 330 -26.95 23.12 0.91
N ALA A 331 -25.70 23.16 0.45
CA ALA A 331 -25.24 22.28 -0.64
C ALA A 331 -25.28 20.79 -0.23
N ARG A 332 -24.96 20.47 1.03
CA ARG A 332 -25.09 19.10 1.58
C ARG A 332 -26.55 18.65 1.63
N GLU A 333 -27.45 19.51 2.09
CA GLU A 333 -28.89 19.24 2.09
C GLU A 333 -29.42 18.99 0.66
N ALA A 334 -28.98 19.81 -0.31
CA ALA A 334 -29.37 19.65 -1.71
C ALA A 334 -28.85 18.33 -2.32
N ALA A 335 -27.59 17.96 -2.05
CA ALA A 335 -27.01 16.68 -2.47
C ALA A 335 -27.76 15.48 -1.87
N LEU A 336 -28.06 15.53 -0.57
CA LEU A 336 -28.83 14.48 0.12
C LEU A 336 -30.24 14.36 -0.45
N LYS A 337 -30.92 15.48 -0.69
CA LYS A 337 -32.26 15.49 -1.30
C LYS A 337 -32.22 14.87 -2.70
N PHE A 338 -31.24 15.24 -3.52
CA PHE A 338 -31.06 14.64 -4.85
C PHE A 338 -30.85 13.13 -4.78
N ALA A 339 -30.03 12.65 -3.85
CA ALA A 339 -29.82 11.23 -3.61
C ALA A 339 -31.12 10.51 -3.25
N GLN A 340 -31.91 11.06 -2.33
CA GLN A 340 -33.19 10.50 -1.91
C GLN A 340 -34.24 10.46 -3.03
N GLU A 341 -34.26 11.47 -3.89
CA GLU A 341 -35.24 11.56 -5.00
C GLU A 341 -34.88 10.68 -6.20
N THR A 342 -33.59 10.46 -6.45
CA THR A 342 -33.11 9.79 -7.68
C THR A 342 -32.55 8.39 -7.45
N GLY A 343 -32.22 8.04 -6.20
CA GLY A 343 -31.46 6.83 -5.86
C GLY A 343 -29.97 6.93 -6.18
N ALA A 344 -29.43 8.14 -6.42
CA ALA A 344 -27.99 8.35 -6.57
C ALA A 344 -27.24 8.04 -5.27
N PHE A 345 -26.03 7.50 -5.38
CA PHE A 345 -25.20 7.21 -4.22
C PHE A 345 -24.59 8.50 -3.67
N TYR A 346 -24.99 8.88 -2.45
CA TYR A 346 -24.40 10.01 -1.74
C TYR A 346 -23.17 9.58 -0.95
N THR A 347 -22.01 10.05 -1.39
CA THR A 347 -20.70 9.69 -0.82
C THR A 347 -20.54 10.18 0.62
N ASN A 348 -20.96 11.40 0.92
CA ASN A 348 -20.98 11.99 2.27
C ASN A 348 -19.65 11.84 3.02
N GLN A 349 -18.57 12.45 2.51
CA GLN A 349 -17.23 12.33 3.08
C GLN A 349 -17.13 12.59 4.60
N PHE A 350 -18.06 13.35 5.20
CA PHE A 350 -18.00 13.70 6.62
C PHE A 350 -18.53 12.61 7.56
N GLU A 351 -19.31 11.67 7.04
CA GLU A 351 -20.01 10.66 7.85
C GLU A 351 -19.77 9.23 7.37
N SER A 352 -19.24 9.04 6.15
CA SER A 352 -18.89 7.72 5.65
C SER A 352 -17.68 7.13 6.41
N ALA A 353 -17.85 5.89 6.88
CA ALA A 353 -16.78 5.09 7.45
C ALA A 353 -15.69 4.72 6.43
N ASP A 354 -15.99 4.82 5.12
CA ASP A 354 -15.01 4.63 4.05
C ASP A 354 -13.96 5.76 4.03
N ASN A 355 -14.23 6.92 4.65
CA ASN A 355 -13.27 8.02 4.67
C ASN A 355 -11.98 7.67 5.45
N PRO A 356 -12.02 7.36 6.76
CA PRO A 356 -10.79 7.04 7.48
C PRO A 356 -10.04 5.83 6.91
N SER A 357 -10.73 4.78 6.43
CA SER A 357 -10.06 3.60 5.82
C SER A 357 -9.39 3.90 4.48
N SER A 358 -9.74 5.01 3.82
CA SER A 358 -9.10 5.45 2.57
C SER A 358 -7.59 5.70 2.73
N TYR A 359 -7.11 5.87 3.96
CA TYR A 359 -5.73 6.22 4.27
C TYR A 359 -4.95 5.06 4.91
N ASP A 360 -5.51 3.84 4.95
CA ASP A 360 -4.78 2.66 5.43
C ASP A 360 -3.53 2.40 4.57
N LYS A 361 -3.68 2.44 3.24
CA LYS A 361 -2.55 2.33 2.31
C LYS A 361 -1.52 3.45 2.49
N LEU A 362 -1.96 4.67 2.79
CA LEU A 362 -1.07 5.79 3.07
C LEU A 362 -0.22 5.53 4.33
N ALA A 363 -0.82 4.96 5.38
CA ALA A 363 -0.09 4.60 6.59
C ALA A 363 0.97 3.52 6.32
N GLU A 364 0.63 2.49 5.55
CA GLU A 364 1.59 1.45 5.16
C GLU A 364 2.75 1.99 4.31
N GLU A 365 2.46 2.89 3.36
CA GLU A 365 3.51 3.59 2.62
C GLU A 365 4.44 4.37 3.54
N ILE A 366 3.90 5.09 4.54
CA ILE A 366 4.72 5.86 5.49
C ILE A 366 5.58 4.92 6.35
N LYS A 367 5.04 3.81 6.86
CA LYS A 367 5.80 2.82 7.64
C LYS A 367 6.95 2.24 6.82
N ARG A 368 6.68 1.91 5.56
CA ARG A 368 7.69 1.40 4.61
C ARG A 368 8.78 2.43 4.35
N ASP A 369 8.41 3.68 4.07
CA ASP A 369 9.34 4.70 3.58
C ASP A 369 10.13 5.40 4.72
N ALA A 370 9.49 5.63 5.87
CA ALA A 370 10.09 6.32 7.02
C ALA A 370 10.75 5.37 8.03
N GLY A 371 10.31 4.11 8.09
CA GLY A 371 10.62 3.20 9.19
C GLY A 371 9.93 3.64 10.49
N LYS A 372 10.71 3.91 11.55
CA LYS A 372 10.16 4.40 12.83
C LYS A 372 9.61 5.81 12.66
N VAL A 373 8.36 6.02 13.11
CA VAL A 373 7.71 7.34 13.15
C VAL A 373 7.42 7.68 14.62
N ASP A 374 8.05 8.74 15.12
CA ASP A 374 7.87 9.21 16.51
C ASP A 374 6.73 10.23 16.61
N VAL A 375 6.51 11.01 15.54
CA VAL A 375 5.42 12.01 15.46
C VAL A 375 4.76 11.94 14.09
N ILE A 376 3.43 11.95 14.07
CA ILE A 376 2.63 12.08 12.85
C ILE A 376 1.76 13.34 12.92
N VAL A 377 1.87 14.20 11.91
CA VAL A 377 1.20 15.52 11.86
C VAL A 377 0.31 15.59 10.63
N ALA A 378 -1.00 15.81 10.83
CA ALA A 378 -1.95 15.96 9.74
C ALA A 378 -3.06 16.97 10.08
N GLY A 379 -3.44 17.77 9.08
CA GLY A 379 -4.55 18.70 9.20
C GLY A 379 -5.93 18.03 9.14
N ALA A 380 -6.91 18.64 9.81
CA ALA A 380 -8.27 18.14 9.88
C ALA A 380 -9.24 19.00 9.06
N GLY A 381 -9.65 18.48 7.90
CA GLY A 381 -10.86 18.92 7.18
C GLY A 381 -12.03 18.03 7.54
N SER A 382 -12.31 17.00 6.73
CA SER A 382 -13.27 15.96 7.14
C SER A 382 -12.81 15.14 8.36
N GLY A 383 -11.54 15.21 8.73
CA GLY A 383 -10.90 14.41 9.78
C GLY A 383 -10.41 13.02 9.32
N GLY A 384 -10.73 12.61 8.09
CA GLY A 384 -10.46 11.24 7.61
C GLY A 384 -8.97 10.89 7.58
N THR A 385 -8.14 11.77 7.01
CA THR A 385 -6.69 11.56 6.89
C THR A 385 -6.05 11.38 8.27
N PHE A 386 -6.32 12.29 9.20
CA PHE A 386 -5.80 12.19 10.56
C PHE A 386 -6.30 10.92 11.25
N THR A 387 -7.60 10.63 11.18
CA THR A 387 -8.19 9.44 11.84
C THR A 387 -7.58 8.14 11.32
N GLY A 388 -7.44 7.99 10.00
CA GLY A 388 -6.81 6.82 9.39
C GLY A 388 -5.38 6.64 9.88
N LEU A 389 -4.55 7.70 9.77
CA LEU A 389 -3.17 7.66 10.24
C LEU A 389 -3.06 7.37 11.75
N ALA A 390 -3.84 8.06 12.57
CA ALA A 390 -3.82 7.92 14.04
C ALA A 390 -4.15 6.51 14.52
N LYS A 391 -4.97 5.75 13.77
CA LYS A 391 -5.27 4.34 14.05
C LYS A 391 -4.09 3.40 13.78
N HIS A 392 -3.23 3.75 12.82
CA HIS A 392 -2.03 2.99 12.44
C HIS A 392 -0.77 3.37 13.21
N PHE A 393 -0.71 4.59 13.73
CA PHE A 393 0.45 5.17 14.43
C PHE A 393 0.16 5.39 15.93
N LYS A 394 -0.39 4.37 16.61
CA LYS A 394 -0.78 4.47 18.03
C LYS A 394 0.40 4.70 18.99
N GLU A 395 1.59 4.24 18.61
CA GLU A 395 2.82 4.42 19.40
C GLU A 395 3.54 5.74 19.08
N SER A 396 3.05 6.50 18.10
CA SER A 396 3.57 7.83 17.75
C SER A 396 2.80 8.92 18.49
N HIS A 397 3.42 10.08 18.66
CA HIS A 397 2.71 11.28 19.07
C HIS A 397 1.89 11.84 17.90
N ARG A 398 0.56 11.84 18.02
CA ARG A 398 -0.40 12.18 16.95
C ARG A 398 -0.90 13.60 17.12
N VAL A 399 -0.48 14.47 16.20
CA VAL A 399 -0.77 15.91 16.22
C VAL A 399 -1.77 16.24 15.12
N ILE A 400 -2.96 16.68 15.53
CA ILE A 400 -3.99 17.16 14.61
C ILE A 400 -3.86 18.67 14.45
N VAL A 401 -3.95 19.16 13.21
CA VAL A 401 -3.75 20.58 12.91
C VAL A 401 -5.08 21.21 12.48
N GLU A 402 -5.38 22.36 13.06
CA GLU A 402 -6.52 23.18 12.69
C GLU A 402 -6.11 24.64 12.50
N PRO A 403 -6.85 25.41 11.69
CA PRO A 403 -6.68 26.85 11.63
C PRO A 403 -7.41 27.54 12.80
N GLU A 404 -7.01 28.76 13.13
CA GLU A 404 -7.86 29.67 13.92
C GLU A 404 -9.26 29.77 13.28
N GLY A 405 -10.32 29.77 14.10
CA GLY A 405 -11.71 29.71 13.62
C GLY A 405 -12.26 28.27 13.47
N SER A 406 -11.45 27.25 13.75
CA SER A 406 -11.90 25.86 13.91
C SER A 406 -12.16 25.52 15.39
N ILE A 407 -12.99 24.50 15.63
CA ILE A 407 -13.51 24.19 16.97
C ILE A 407 -12.83 23.01 17.70
N LEU A 408 -11.84 22.33 17.12
CA LEU A 408 -11.28 21.09 17.71
C LEU A 408 -10.57 21.37 19.04
N ASN A 409 -9.89 22.50 19.17
CA ASN A 409 -9.23 22.90 20.41
C ASN A 409 -10.14 23.73 21.35
N GLY A 410 -11.46 23.70 21.14
CA GLY A 410 -12.44 24.42 21.96
C GLY A 410 -12.58 25.91 21.64
N GLY A 411 -12.01 26.37 20.53
CA GLY A 411 -12.20 27.73 20.00
C GLY A 411 -13.60 27.98 19.43
N GLU A 412 -13.90 29.25 19.14
CA GLU A 412 -15.13 29.63 18.44
C GLU A 412 -15.01 29.42 16.94
N SER A 413 -16.12 29.00 16.31
CA SER A 413 -16.18 28.87 14.85
C SER A 413 -16.05 30.25 14.19
N GLY A 414 -15.15 30.37 13.24
CA GLY A 414 -14.86 31.62 12.53
C GLY A 414 -14.40 31.38 11.10
N SER A 415 -14.24 32.46 10.34
CA SER A 415 -13.70 32.39 8.98
C SER A 415 -12.18 32.35 8.98
N HIS A 416 -11.60 31.60 8.06
CA HIS A 416 -10.16 31.48 7.85
C HIS A 416 -9.85 31.34 6.36
N ARG A 417 -8.63 31.70 5.97
CA ARG A 417 -8.13 31.63 4.58
C ARG A 417 -7.46 30.30 4.27
N THR A 418 -6.94 29.60 5.27
CA THR A 418 -6.30 28.30 5.10
C THR A 418 -7.31 27.26 4.61
N GLU A 419 -7.13 26.75 3.39
CA GLU A 419 -8.12 25.88 2.76
C GLU A 419 -7.85 24.39 3.04
N GLY A 420 -8.93 23.61 3.07
CA GLY A 420 -8.89 22.15 3.18
C GLY A 420 -8.85 21.60 4.60
N ILE A 421 -8.68 22.47 5.61
CA ILE A 421 -8.73 22.16 7.04
C ILE A 421 -9.63 23.15 7.79
N GLY A 422 -9.94 22.83 9.04
CA GLY A 422 -10.89 23.54 9.88
C GLY A 422 -12.27 22.88 9.86
N VAL A 423 -12.89 22.78 11.04
CA VAL A 423 -14.19 22.15 11.21
C VAL A 423 -15.15 23.03 12.02
N GLU A 424 -16.42 22.95 11.66
CA GLU A 424 -17.53 23.59 12.39
C GLU A 424 -18.30 22.58 13.27
N LYS A 425 -18.07 21.29 13.04
CA LYS A 425 -18.66 20.18 13.79
C LYS A 425 -17.61 19.08 13.97
N TRP A 426 -17.59 18.49 15.16
CA TRP A 426 -16.70 17.36 15.45
C TRP A 426 -16.93 16.19 14.46
N PRO A 427 -15.89 15.71 13.76
CA PRO A 427 -16.01 14.58 12.83
C PRO A 427 -16.47 13.31 13.53
N VAL A 428 -17.45 12.60 12.95
CA VAL A 428 -18.13 11.49 13.65
C VAL A 428 -17.23 10.27 13.92
N PHE A 429 -16.19 10.09 13.11
CA PHE A 429 -15.24 8.99 13.22
C PHE A 429 -13.94 9.38 13.93
N LEU A 430 -13.79 10.65 14.35
CA LEU A 430 -12.61 11.13 15.07
C LEU A 430 -12.81 10.92 16.57
N GLU A 431 -12.29 9.81 17.08
CA GLU A 431 -12.31 9.53 18.53
C GLU A 431 -11.26 10.40 19.23
N LYS A 432 -11.59 10.94 20.42
CA LYS A 432 -10.72 11.91 21.13
C LYS A 432 -9.40 11.30 21.60
N ASP A 433 -9.39 10.00 21.91
CA ASP A 433 -8.21 9.24 22.33
C ASP A 433 -7.21 8.96 21.19
N LEU A 434 -7.59 9.24 19.95
CA LEU A 434 -6.69 9.24 18.80
C LEU A 434 -5.81 10.50 18.71
N ILE A 435 -6.11 11.53 19.50
CA ILE A 435 -5.45 12.84 19.44
C ILE A 435 -4.57 13.02 20.67
N ASP A 436 -3.27 13.17 20.48
CA ASP A 436 -2.34 13.47 21.57
C ASP A 436 -2.12 14.99 21.72
N ALA A 437 -2.23 15.75 20.63
CA ALA A 437 -2.18 17.21 20.63
C ALA A 437 -3.02 17.83 19.49
N VAL A 438 -3.58 19.01 19.75
CA VAL A 438 -4.22 19.87 18.75
C VAL A 438 -3.39 21.14 18.60
N GLU A 439 -2.93 21.43 17.39
CA GLU A 439 -2.21 22.67 17.07
C GLU A 439 -3.11 23.60 16.25
N THR A 440 -3.50 24.72 16.86
CA THR A 440 -4.28 25.79 16.22
C THR A 440 -3.32 26.80 15.58
N ILE A 441 -3.44 27.01 14.27
CA ILE A 441 -2.48 27.79 13.46
C ILE A 441 -3.16 29.01 12.84
N SER A 442 -2.53 30.18 12.94
CA SER A 442 -3.01 31.39 12.28
C SER A 442 -2.81 31.32 10.76
N ASP A 443 -3.62 32.05 10.00
CA ASP A 443 -3.41 32.16 8.56
C ASP A 443 -2.02 32.71 8.23
N ILE A 444 -1.56 33.75 8.94
CA ILE A 444 -0.25 34.38 8.74
C ILE A 444 0.86 33.34 8.85
N ASP A 445 0.80 32.50 9.89
CA ASP A 445 1.77 31.43 10.11
C ASP A 445 1.73 30.38 9.00
N ALA A 446 0.54 29.95 8.59
CA ALA A 446 0.37 28.98 7.52
C ALA A 446 0.94 29.50 6.19
N PHE A 447 0.56 30.70 5.76
CA PHE A 447 1.04 31.31 4.52
C PHE A 447 2.54 31.63 4.55
N THR A 448 3.07 32.01 5.72
CA THR A 448 4.53 32.18 5.89
C THR A 448 5.26 30.87 5.61
N ARG A 449 4.77 29.74 6.14
CA ARG A 449 5.37 28.42 5.88
C ARG A 449 5.21 27.95 4.45
N VAL A 450 4.11 28.28 3.76
CA VAL A 450 3.96 28.02 2.32
C VAL A 450 5.07 28.70 1.52
N SER A 451 5.29 30.01 1.75
CA SER A 451 6.33 30.75 1.04
C SER A 451 7.73 30.26 1.37
N GLU A 452 7.99 29.91 2.63
CA GLU A 452 9.28 29.32 3.02
C GLU A 452 9.52 27.94 2.39
N LEU A 453 8.51 27.07 2.30
CA LEU A 453 8.62 25.78 1.63
C LEU A 453 9.01 25.94 0.15
N ALA A 454 8.39 26.90 -0.53
CA ALA A 454 8.74 27.21 -1.91
C ALA A 454 10.18 27.73 -2.04
N GLN A 455 10.59 28.65 -1.17
CA GLN A 455 11.91 29.30 -1.25
C GLN A 455 13.07 28.41 -0.77
N LYS A 456 12.84 27.59 0.27
CA LYS A 456 13.89 26.81 0.93
C LYS A 456 13.99 25.38 0.41
N GLU A 457 12.86 24.75 0.09
CA GLU A 457 12.80 23.34 -0.32
C GLU A 457 12.34 23.15 -1.77
N GLY A 458 11.92 24.21 -2.46
CA GLY A 458 11.36 24.11 -3.81
C GLY A 458 10.00 23.41 -3.89
N LEU A 459 9.29 23.29 -2.75
CA LEU A 459 8.02 22.59 -2.66
C LEU A 459 6.84 23.57 -2.84
N LEU A 460 6.07 23.39 -3.91
CA LEU A 460 4.91 24.22 -4.26
C LEU A 460 3.62 23.62 -3.70
N VAL A 461 3.32 23.93 -2.44
CA VAL A 461 2.23 23.32 -1.66
C VAL A 461 1.04 24.25 -1.41
N GLY A 462 -0.13 23.67 -1.13
CA GLY A 462 -1.31 24.40 -0.67
C GLY A 462 -1.20 24.90 0.78
N SER A 463 -2.13 25.79 1.19
CA SER A 463 -2.09 26.49 2.49
C SER A 463 -2.14 25.57 3.71
N SER A 464 -2.92 24.48 3.66
CA SER A 464 -2.95 23.49 4.75
C SER A 464 -1.61 22.79 4.99
N SER A 465 -0.75 22.68 3.98
CA SER A 465 0.61 22.14 4.14
C SER A 465 1.49 23.09 4.96
N GLY A 466 1.32 24.40 4.78
CA GLY A 466 2.01 25.41 5.58
C GLY A 466 1.59 25.36 7.05
N ALA A 467 0.29 25.22 7.32
CA ALA A 467 -0.21 25.02 8.68
C ALA A 467 0.35 23.74 9.31
N ALA A 468 0.34 22.62 8.57
CA ALA A 468 0.87 21.34 9.03
C ALA A 468 2.38 21.42 9.32
N LEU A 469 3.16 22.10 8.46
CA LEU A 469 4.58 22.33 8.71
C LEU A 469 4.79 23.17 9.98
N HIS A 470 4.01 24.24 10.17
CA HIS A 470 4.15 25.08 11.36
C HIS A 470 3.95 24.27 12.64
N ALA A 471 2.88 23.45 12.69
CA ALA A 471 2.62 22.55 13.80
C ALA A 471 3.80 21.58 14.02
N ALA A 472 4.30 20.93 12.97
CA ALA A 472 5.42 19.99 13.06
C ALA A 472 6.69 20.64 13.63
N LEU A 473 7.01 21.87 13.22
CA LEU A 473 8.15 22.63 13.72
C LEU A 473 8.02 22.99 15.19
N LYS A 474 6.81 23.32 15.66
CA LYS A 474 6.54 23.60 17.08
C LYS A 474 6.57 22.33 17.93
N THR A 475 5.95 21.24 17.47
CA THR A 475 5.91 19.97 18.21
C THR A 475 7.32 19.43 18.48
N GLN A 476 8.20 19.47 17.46
CA GLN A 476 9.53 18.89 17.57
C GLN A 476 10.47 19.65 18.54
N GLU A 477 10.14 20.89 18.93
CA GLU A 477 10.95 21.70 19.88
C GLU A 477 11.05 21.06 21.28
N ASN A 478 10.16 20.14 21.62
CA ASN A 478 10.18 19.42 22.89
C ASN A 478 10.73 18.00 22.77
N MET A 479 11.35 17.66 21.63
CA MET A 479 11.81 16.31 21.30
C MET A 479 13.26 16.31 20.81
N THR A 480 13.92 15.15 20.92
CA THR A 480 15.26 14.89 20.37
C THR A 480 15.30 13.52 19.73
N ASP A 481 16.20 13.32 18.77
CA ASP A 481 16.42 12.03 18.09
C ASP A 481 15.13 11.37 17.54
N SER A 482 14.18 12.21 17.09
CA SER A 482 12.84 11.80 16.67
C SER A 482 12.61 11.95 15.16
N ASN A 483 11.87 11.01 14.57
CA ASN A 483 11.39 11.08 13.20
C ASN A 483 9.96 11.66 13.17
N ILE A 484 9.80 12.86 12.61
CA ILE A 484 8.53 13.55 12.45
C ILE A 484 8.06 13.42 11.00
N VAL A 485 6.85 12.92 10.78
CA VAL A 485 6.22 12.86 9.45
C VAL A 485 5.04 13.84 9.41
N VAL A 486 5.04 14.72 8.41
CA VAL A 486 3.98 15.70 8.16
C VAL A 486 3.33 15.46 6.79
N ILE A 487 2.01 15.54 6.73
CA ILE A 487 1.25 15.34 5.48
C ILE A 487 1.07 16.67 4.75
N PHE A 488 1.51 16.74 3.49
CA PHE A 488 1.28 17.88 2.58
C PHE A 488 0.16 17.55 1.59
N PRO A 489 -1.09 18.02 1.83
CA PRO A 489 -2.26 17.40 1.21
C PRO A 489 -2.44 17.68 -0.28
N ASP A 490 -1.99 18.83 -0.78
CA ASP A 490 -2.25 19.27 -2.16
C ASP A 490 -1.28 20.37 -2.67
N ALA A 491 -1.34 20.63 -3.98
CA ALA A 491 -0.44 21.53 -4.71
C ALA A 491 -0.90 23.00 -4.70
N ALA A 492 0.07 23.92 -4.82
CA ALA A 492 -0.15 25.36 -4.84
C ALA A 492 -0.93 25.88 -6.07
N GLU A 493 -0.84 25.21 -7.23
CA GLU A 493 -1.35 25.69 -8.52
C GLU A 493 -2.85 26.03 -8.48
N ARG A 494 -3.61 25.37 -7.61
CA ARG A 494 -5.06 25.53 -7.43
C ARG A 494 -5.45 26.75 -6.62
N TYR A 495 -4.47 27.46 -6.09
CA TYR A 495 -4.62 28.58 -5.16
C TYR A 495 -3.93 29.86 -5.66
N LEU A 496 -3.44 29.87 -6.90
CA LEU A 496 -2.70 31.02 -7.44
C LEU A 496 -3.54 32.31 -7.46
N SER A 497 -4.84 32.20 -7.75
CA SER A 497 -5.79 33.33 -7.70
C SER A 497 -5.99 33.90 -6.29
N GLN A 498 -5.63 33.14 -5.26
CA GLN A 498 -5.74 33.52 -3.85
C GLN A 498 -4.44 34.10 -3.27
N GLN A 499 -3.41 34.25 -4.11
CA GLN A 499 -2.15 34.88 -3.74
C GLN A 499 -1.47 34.23 -2.52
N ILE A 500 -1.50 32.89 -2.42
CA ILE A 500 -1.00 32.15 -1.25
C ILE A 500 0.51 32.28 -0.99
N PHE A 501 1.26 32.86 -1.93
CA PHE A 501 2.68 33.17 -1.77
C PHE A 501 2.93 34.64 -1.34
N ASP A 502 1.95 35.51 -1.49
CA ASP A 502 2.06 36.92 -1.10
C ASP A 502 1.62 37.11 0.35
N ILE A 503 2.60 37.13 1.25
CA ILE A 503 2.39 37.46 2.66
C ILE A 503 2.11 38.97 2.84
N LYS A 504 2.38 39.79 1.82
CA LYS A 504 2.32 41.27 1.87
C LYS A 504 0.92 41.88 1.77
N GLY A 505 -0.13 41.06 1.83
CA GLY A 505 -1.52 41.50 1.75
C GLY A 505 -2.16 41.85 3.11
N GLU A 506 -1.47 42.62 3.94
CA GLU A 506 -2.08 43.38 5.06
C GLU A 506 -2.30 44.84 4.66
#